data_AF-A0AAE3NSV7-F1
#
_entry.id   AF-A0AAE3NSV7-F1
#
_cell.length_a   1.000
_cell.length_b   1.000
_cell.length_c   1.000
_cell.angle_alpha   90.00
_cell.angle_beta   90.00
_cell.angle_gamma   90.00
#
_symmetry.space_group_name_H-M   'P 1'
#
loop_
_entity.id
_entity.type
_entity.pdbx_description
1 polymer ?
#
loop_
_entity_poly.entity_id
_entity_poly.type
_entity_poly.pdbx_seq_one_letter_code
_entity_poly.pdbx_strand_id
1 'polypeptide(L)' 'MSRKTMLRWIANGNVLGWSAFWVFGFLAVTAPAENTMQMVGAAVLAFAGLVLGVWCWLRLMRMGG' A
#
# COMPACT_ATOMS: atom_id res chain seq x y z
N MET A 1 -6.30 15.03 -20.40
CA MET A 1 -6.72 14.76 -18.99
C MET A 1 -6.26 15.94 -18.12
N SER A 2 -7.14 16.54 -17.32
CA SER A 2 -6.78 17.70 -16.47
C SER A 2 -5.86 17.29 -15.31
N ARG A 3 -4.85 18.13 -14.98
CA ARG A 3 -3.86 17.88 -13.90
C ARG A 3 -4.53 17.60 -12.55
N LYS A 4 -5.66 18.24 -12.26
CA LYS A 4 -6.45 18.02 -11.04
C LYS A 4 -7.07 16.62 -10.98
N THR A 5 -7.53 16.11 -12.13
CA THR A 5 -8.07 14.75 -12.23
C THR A 5 -6.98 13.71 -11.96
N MET A 6 -5.77 13.91 -12.49
CA MET A 6 -4.62 13.02 -12.27
C MET A 6 -4.22 12.96 -10.79
N LEU A 7 -4.15 14.10 -10.10
CA LEU A 7 -3.81 14.16 -8.67
C LEU A 7 -4.82 13.40 -7.80
N ARG A 8 -6.12 13.48 -8.10
CA ARG A 8 -7.17 12.74 -7.38
C ARG A 8 -6.98 11.22 -7.47
N TRP A 9 -6.67 10.71 -8.66
CA TRP A 9 -6.42 9.27 -8.85
C TRP A 9 -5.22 8.78 -8.05
N ILE A 10 -4.14 9.56 -8.01
CA ILE A 10 -2.92 9.17 -7.29
C ILE A 10 -3.14 9.28 -5.77
N ALA A 11 -3.93 10.26 -5.31
CA ALA A 11 -4.35 10.36 -3.91
C ALA A 11 -5.18 9.13 -3.49
N ASN A 12 -6.14 8.72 -4.31
CA ASN A 12 -6.91 7.49 -4.06
C ASN A 12 -6.01 6.25 -4.05
N GLY A 13 -5.07 6.16 -4.99
CA GLY A 13 -4.08 5.07 -5.04
C GLY A 13 -3.19 5.01 -3.79
N ASN A 14 -2.80 6.16 -3.23
CA ASN A 14 -2.03 6.22 -1.99
C ASN A 14 -2.81 5.64 -0.80
N VAL A 15 -4.09 6.01 -0.66
CA VAL A 15 -4.97 5.48 0.39
C VAL A 15 -5.15 3.97 0.24
N LEU A 16 -5.38 3.48 -0.98
CA LEU A 16 -5.49 2.04 -1.24
C LEU A 16 -4.20 1.28 -0.90
N GLY A 17 -3.03 1.83 -1.24
CA GLY A 17 -1.73 1.22 -0.90
C GLY A 17 -1.51 1.13 0.61
N TRP A 18 -1.77 2.22 1.35
CA TRP A 18 -1.65 2.22 2.81
C TRP A 18 -2.67 1.30 3.49
N SER A 19 -3.91 1.24 2.99
CA SER A 19 -4.92 0.31 3.49
C SER A 19 -4.50 -1.15 3.28
N ALA A 20 -3.97 -1.49 2.10
CA ALA A 20 -3.46 -2.83 1.82
C ALA A 20 -2.31 -3.20 2.77
N PHE A 21 -1.35 -2.29 2.98
CA PHE A 21 -0.26 -2.51 3.95
C PHE A 21 -0.79 -2.84 5.35
N TRP A 22 -1.75 -2.09 5.87
CA TRP A 22 -2.29 -2.34 7.21
C TRP A 22 -3.10 -3.62 7.31
N VAL A 23 -3.93 -3.93 6.31
CA VAL A 23 -4.73 -5.17 6.28
C VAL A 23 -3.83 -6.41 6.24
N PHE A 24 -2.88 -6.45 5.30
CA PHE A 24 -1.99 -7.59 5.14
C PHE A 24 -0.91 -7.64 6.23
N GLY A 25 -0.48 -6.48 6.75
CA GLY A 25 0.42 -6.40 7.90
C GLY A 25 -0.23 -6.96 9.16
N PHE A 26 -1.50 -6.63 9.42
CA PHE A 26 -2.25 -7.22 10.53
C PHE A 26 -2.43 -8.74 10.37
N LEU A 27 -2.74 -9.20 9.15
CA LEU A 27 -2.80 -10.63 8.81
C LEU A 27 -1.46 -11.34 9.05
N ALA A 28 -0.34 -10.70 8.73
CA ALA A 28 0.99 -11.26 8.98
C ALA A 28 1.31 -11.33 10.47
N VAL A 29 0.92 -10.33 11.26
CA VAL A 29 1.17 -10.29 12.71
C VAL A 29 0.27 -11.25 13.49
N THR A 30 -0.96 -11.45 13.04
CA THR A 30 -1.95 -12.32 13.71
C THR A 30 -1.98 -13.75 13.17
N ALA A 31 -1.21 -14.06 12.12
CA ALA A 31 -1.10 -15.41 11.60
C ALA A 31 -0.56 -16.38 12.66
N PRO A 32 -1.18 -17.57 12.83
CA PRO A 32 -0.65 -18.60 13.72
C PRO A 32 0.76 -19.01 13.29
N ALA A 33 1.68 -19.20 14.26
CA ALA A 33 3.07 -19.56 13.99
C ALA A 33 3.22 -20.90 13.23
N GLU A 34 2.25 -21.79 13.35
CA GLU A 34 2.17 -23.07 12.64
C GLU A 34 1.98 -22.90 11.12
N ASN A 35 1.45 -21.75 10.68
CA ASN A 35 1.18 -21.44 9.27
C ASN A 35 2.22 -20.45 8.69
N THR A 36 3.48 -20.86 8.65
CA THR A 36 4.60 -20.04 8.15
C THR A 36 4.35 -19.50 6.73
N MET A 37 3.77 -20.29 5.82
CA MET A 37 3.47 -19.84 4.45
C MET A 37 2.41 -18.74 4.38
N GLN A 38 1.40 -18.78 5.25
CA GLN A 38 0.39 -17.72 5.34
C GLN A 38 1.01 -16.42 5.85
N MET A 39 1.86 -16.52 6.86
CA MET A 39 2.59 -15.38 7.44
C MET A 39 3.50 -14.72 6.40
N VAL A 40 4.29 -15.51 5.65
CA VAL A 40 5.18 -15.00 4.59
C VAL A 40 4.37 -14.40 3.44
N GLY A 41 3.28 -15.06 3.01
CA GLY A 41 2.40 -14.53 1.96
C GLY A 41 1.78 -13.19 2.35
N ALA A 42 1.26 -13.08 3.57
CA ALA A 42 0.71 -11.83 4.11
C ALA A 42 1.80 -10.74 4.22
N ALA A 43 3.02 -11.08 4.64
CA ALA A 43 4.13 -10.14 4.72
C ALA A 43 4.54 -9.60 3.33
N VAL A 44 4.58 -10.45 2.31
CA VAL A 44 4.87 -10.02 0.93
C VAL A 44 3.78 -9.09 0.39
N LEU A 45 2.50 -9.42 0.64
CA LEU A 45 1.38 -8.56 0.26
C LEU A 45 1.41 -7.22 1.00
N ALA A 46 1.78 -7.22 2.28
CA ALA A 46 1.97 -6.00 3.05
C ALA A 46 3.10 -5.14 2.46
N PHE A 47 4.24 -5.76 2.15
CA PHE A 47 5.37 -5.07 1.52
C PHE A 47 4.98 -4.45 0.16
N ALA A 48 4.23 -5.17 -0.67
CA ALA A 48 3.72 -4.64 -1.92
C ALA A 48 2.79 -3.42 -1.70
N GLY A 49 1.90 -3.47 -0.71
CA GLY A 49 1.07 -2.33 -0.30
C GLY A 49 1.89 -1.12 0.14
N LEU A 50 2.96 -1.35 0.92
CA LEU A 50 3.85 -0.28 1.39
C LEU A 50 4.59 0.37 0.23
N VAL A 51 5.16 -0.41 -0.69
CA VAL A 51 5.86 0.09 -1.87
C VAL A 51 4.92 0.93 -2.74
N LEU A 52 3.70 0.45 -3.00
CA LEU A 52 2.71 1.20 -3.78
C LEU A 52 2.27 2.49 -3.07
N GLY A 53 2.01 2.43 -1.76
CA GLY A 53 1.67 3.59 -0.94
C GLY A 53 2.75 4.67 -1.00
N VAL A 54 4.00 4.30 -0.74
CA VAL A 54 5.15 5.21 -0.80
C VAL A 54 5.36 5.76 -2.21
N TRP A 55 5.23 4.94 -3.26
CA TRP A 55 5.35 5.41 -4.64
C TRP A 55 4.30 6.47 -4.99
N CYS A 56 3.03 6.22 -4.65
CA CYS A 56 1.96 7.19 -4.85
C CYS A 56 2.21 8.48 -4.04
N TRP A 57 2.71 8.37 -2.82
CA TRP A 57 3.06 9.52 -1.98
C TRP A 57 4.15 10.39 -2.62
N LEU A 58 5.27 9.79 -3.03
CA LEU A 58 6.37 10.49 -3.69
C LEU A 58 5.93 11.17 -5.00
N ARG A 59 5.06 10.50 -5.76
CA ARG A 59 4.48 11.07 -6.98
C ARG A 59 3.60 12.28 -6.68
N LEU A 60 2.73 12.22 -5.65
CA LEU A 60 1.90 13.35 -5.24
C LEU A 60 2.74 14.57 -4.86
N MET A 61 3.75 14.37 -4.03
CA MET A 61 4.67 15.45 -3.62
C MET A 61 5.33 16.12 -4.81
N ARG A 62 5.70 15.34 -5.84
CA ARG A 62 6.41 15.87 -7.02
C ARG A 62 5.53 16.60 -8.03
N MET A 63 4.21 16.39 -8.00
CA MET A 63 3.27 17.08 -8.90
C MET A 63 2.47 18.18 -8.21
N GLY A 64 2.46 18.18 -6.87
CA GLY A 64 1.85 19.22 -6.06
C GLY A 64 2.74 20.44 -5.82
N GLY A 65 4.05 20.31 -6.05
CA GLY A 65 5.03 21.41 -6.02
C GLY A 65 5.21 22.12 -7.36
#